data_AF-A0A2T4DL98-F1
#
_entry.id   AF-A0A2T4DL98-F1
#
_cell.length_a   1.000
_cell.length_b   1.000
_cell.length_c   1.000
_cell.angle_alpha   90.00
_cell.angle_beta   90.00
_cell.angle_gamma   90.00
#
_symmetry.space_group_name_H-M   'P 1'
#
loop_
_entity.id
_entity.type
_entity.pdbx_description
1 polymer ?
#
loop_
_entity_poly.entity_id
_entity_poly.type
_entity_poly.pdbx_seq_one_letter_code
_entity_poly.pdbx_strand_id
1 'polypeptide(L)'
;MKFLIVGVFIVIVGFLIWRSKQNIDPKEQACAREIGELLKSNPNSEPQSIADVFEKHNIFRSQCKSVGRMVMPQLAKQGLEPDDARIAMDRVRIAYSQVPRR
;
A
#
# COMPACT_ATOMS: atom_id res chain seq x y z
N MET A 1 25.07 -10.92 33.40
CA MET A 1 23.91 -10.00 33.40
C MET A 1 23.88 -9.06 32.18
N LYS A 2 24.95 -8.31 31.89
CA LYS A 2 24.98 -7.32 30.78
C LYS A 2 24.75 -7.92 29.38
N PHE A 3 25.33 -9.09 29.09
CA PHE A 3 25.17 -9.79 27.80
C PHE A 3 23.77 -10.39 27.58
N LEU A 4 23.09 -10.81 28.66
CA LEU A 4 21.70 -11.29 28.59
C LEU A 4 20.72 -10.17 28.21
N ILE A 5 20.95 -8.96 28.75
CA ILE A 5 20.12 -7.78 28.45
C ILE A 5 20.27 -7.38 26.98
N VAL A 6 21.51 -7.39 26.46
CA VAL A 6 21.76 -7.08 25.03
C VAL A 6 21.12 -8.13 24.12
N GLY A 7 21.22 -9.42 24.47
CA GLY A 7 20.57 -10.49 23.71
C GLY A 7 19.05 -10.34 23.65
N VAL A 8 18.40 -10.07 24.78
CA VAL A 8 16.95 -9.85 24.86
C VAL A 8 16.54 -8.62 24.05
N PHE A 9 17.32 -7.54 24.09
CA PHE A 9 17.02 -6.34 23.32
C PHE A 9 17.03 -6.59 21.80
N ILE A 10 18.01 -7.34 21.29
CA ILE A 10 18.09 -7.70 19.87
C ILE A 10 16.89 -8.54 19.44
N VAL A 11 16.47 -9.51 20.28
CA VAL A 11 15.30 -10.36 19.99
C VAL A 11 14.02 -9.54 19.97
N ILE A 12 13.82 -8.61 20.91
CA ILE A 12 12.63 -7.74 20.95
C ILE A 12 12.59 -6.83 19.71
N VAL A 13 13.71 -6.21 19.35
CA VAL A 13 13.79 -5.34 18.16
C VAL A 13 13.50 -6.13 16.88
N GLY A 14 14.09 -7.32 16.74
CA GLY A 14 13.81 -8.22 15.61
C GLY A 14 12.35 -8.64 15.54
N PHE A 15 11.75 -8.97 16.69
CA PHE A 15 10.34 -9.34 16.79
C PHE A 15 9.40 -8.17 16.44
N LEU A 16 9.72 -6.94 16.88
CA LEU A 16 8.94 -5.75 16.54
C LEU A 16 9.00 -5.43 15.05
N ILE A 17 10.16 -5.56 14.41
CA ILE A 17 10.30 -5.37 12.95
C ILE A 17 9.53 -6.45 12.19
N TRP A 18 9.63 -7.72 12.61
CA TRP A 18 8.89 -8.82 11.99
C TRP A 18 7.37 -8.65 12.16
N ARG A 19 6.91 -8.33 13.37
CA ARG A 19 5.50 -8.03 13.66
C ARG A 19 5.01 -6.82 12.87
N SER A 20 5.81 -5.76 12.75
CA SER A 20 5.47 -4.59 11.94
C SER A 20 5.31 -4.93 10.45
N LYS A 21 6.05 -5.90 9.93
CA LYS A 21 5.92 -6.39 8.56
C LYS A 21 4.69 -7.29 8.37
N GLN A 22 4.27 -7.98 9.43
CA GLN A 22 3.07 -8.83 9.46
C GLN A 22 1.77 -8.06 9.71
N ASN A 23 1.86 -6.83 10.26
CA ASN A 23 0.74 -5.93 10.54
C ASN A 23 0.27 -5.14 9.30
N ILE A 24 0.55 -5.63 8.09
CA ILE A 24 -0.10 -5.11 6.89
C ILE A 24 -1.55 -5.60 6.96
N ASP A 25 -2.48 -4.68 7.14
CA ASP A 25 -3.90 -5.01 7.28
C ASP A 25 -4.36 -5.75 6.00
N PRO A 26 -5.00 -6.93 6.11
CA PRO A 26 -5.50 -7.65 4.93
C PRO A 26 -6.43 -6.78 4.07
N LYS A 27 -7.07 -5.75 4.65
CA LYS A 27 -7.86 -4.75 3.90
C LYS A 27 -6.99 -3.85 3.02
N GLU A 28 -5.85 -3.38 3.53
CA GLU A 28 -4.90 -2.58 2.74
C GLU A 28 -4.36 -3.39 1.56
N GLN A 29 -4.08 -4.67 1.78
CA GLN A 29 -3.59 -5.56 0.73
C GLN A 29 -4.67 -5.86 -0.32
N ALA A 30 -5.92 -6.08 0.11
CA ALA A 30 -7.06 -6.27 -0.79
C ALA A 30 -7.34 -5.01 -1.63
N CYS A 31 -7.32 -3.84 -0.99
CA CYS A 31 -7.46 -2.55 -1.66
C CYS A 31 -6.35 -2.34 -2.70
N ALA A 32 -5.09 -2.60 -2.35
CA ALA A 32 -3.98 -2.51 -3.28
C ALA A 32 -4.21 -3.40 -4.51
N ARG A 33 -4.67 -4.64 -4.28
CA ARG A 33 -4.94 -5.63 -5.35
C ARG A 33 -6.00 -5.14 -6.32
N GLU A 34 -7.11 -4.63 -5.80
CA GLU A 34 -8.20 -4.10 -6.63
C GLU A 34 -7.76 -2.87 -7.42
N ILE A 35 -6.97 -1.97 -6.82
CA ILE A 35 -6.38 -0.81 -7.53
C ILE A 35 -5.41 -1.28 -8.62
N GLY A 36 -4.56 -2.27 -8.33
CA GLY A 36 -3.65 -2.86 -9.31
C GLY A 36 -4.40 -3.44 -10.52
N GLU A 37 -5.44 -4.25 -10.26
CA GLU A 37 -6.29 -4.82 -11.31
C GLU A 37 -7.03 -3.75 -12.15
N LEU A 38 -7.53 -2.70 -11.50
CA LEU A 38 -8.15 -1.55 -12.17
C LEU A 38 -7.17 -0.89 -13.13
N LEU A 39 -5.96 -0.58 -12.65
CA LEU A 39 -4.91 0.10 -13.42
C LEU A 39 -4.30 -0.78 -14.50
N LYS A 40 -4.28 -2.10 -14.32
CA LYS A 40 -3.90 -3.03 -15.39
C LYS A 40 -4.88 -2.95 -16.57
N SER A 41 -6.17 -2.88 -16.25
CA SER A 41 -7.22 -2.86 -17.27
C SER A 41 -7.34 -1.47 -17.91
N ASN A 42 -7.08 -0.42 -17.13
CA ASN A 42 -7.07 0.97 -17.57
C ASN A 42 -5.98 1.77 -16.85
N PRO A 43 -4.78 1.89 -17.42
CA PRO A 43 -3.67 2.64 -16.81
C PRO A 43 -3.97 4.12 -16.57
N ASN A 44 -4.93 4.65 -17.33
CA ASN A 44 -5.40 6.04 -17.27
C ASN A 44 -6.70 6.18 -16.46
N SER A 45 -7.00 5.23 -15.56
CA SER A 45 -8.15 5.35 -14.67
C SER A 45 -8.22 6.70 -13.98
N GLU A 46 -9.44 7.21 -13.86
CA GLU A 46 -9.68 8.47 -13.21
C GLU A 46 -9.30 8.38 -11.72
N PRO A 47 -8.63 9.40 -11.15
CA PRO A 47 -8.29 9.40 -9.73
C PRO A 47 -9.50 9.17 -8.82
N GLN A 48 -10.69 9.60 -9.26
CA GLN A 48 -11.95 9.39 -8.57
C GLN A 48 -12.30 7.91 -8.45
N SER A 49 -12.19 7.13 -9.53
CA SER A 49 -12.45 5.68 -9.48
C SER A 49 -11.48 4.95 -8.53
N ILE A 50 -10.25 5.45 -8.39
CA ILE A 50 -9.27 4.91 -7.43
C ILE A 50 -9.67 5.30 -6.00
N ALA A 51 -10.15 6.54 -5.78
CA ALA A 51 -10.68 7.00 -4.50
C ALA A 51 -11.89 6.18 -4.05
N ASP A 52 -12.78 5.82 -4.97
CA ASP A 52 -13.94 4.98 -4.69
C ASP A 52 -13.52 3.57 -4.21
N VAL A 53 -12.45 3.00 -4.76
CA VAL A 53 -11.88 1.73 -4.27
C VAL A 53 -11.28 1.89 -2.87
N PHE A 54 -10.60 3.00 -2.58
CA PHE A 54 -10.13 3.27 -1.23
C PHE A 54 -11.29 3.35 -0.24
N GLU A 55 -12.37 4.04 -0.58
CA GLU A 55 -13.56 4.19 0.26
C GLU A 55 -14.29 2.85 0.46
N LYS A 56 -14.45 2.06 -0.61
CA LYS A 56 -15.02 0.69 -0.55
C LYS A 56 -14.34 -0.20 0.47
N HIS A 57 -13.02 -0.09 0.60
CA HIS A 57 -12.22 -0.84 1.58
C HIS A 57 -12.08 -0.14 2.93
N ASN A 58 -12.77 0.98 3.16
CA ASN A 58 -12.65 1.83 4.36
C ASN A 58 -11.19 2.26 4.62
N ILE A 59 -10.43 2.48 3.55
CA ILE A 59 -9.07 3.00 3.62
C ILE A 59 -9.14 4.51 3.71
N PHE A 60 -8.52 5.04 4.77
CA PHE A 60 -8.46 6.47 5.00
C PHE A 60 -7.14 7.05 4.48
N ARG A 61 -7.09 8.38 4.35
CA ARG A 61 -5.91 9.10 3.85
C ARG A 61 -4.59 8.73 4.55
N SER A 62 -4.62 8.41 5.85
CA SER A 62 -3.44 7.96 6.60
C SER A 62 -2.88 6.62 6.12
N GLN A 63 -3.73 5.74 5.58
CA GLN A 63 -3.41 4.40 5.09
C GLN A 63 -3.14 4.38 3.58
N CYS A 64 -3.60 5.37 2.82
CA CYS A 64 -3.38 5.45 1.36
C CYS A 64 -1.91 5.32 0.94
N LYS A 65 -0.98 5.91 1.71
CA LYS A 65 0.47 5.79 1.45
C LYS A 65 1.00 4.37 1.68
N SER A 66 0.39 3.62 2.59
CA SER A 66 0.69 2.20 2.80
C SER A 66 0.23 1.39 1.59
N VAL A 67 -1.04 1.53 1.22
CA VAL A 67 -1.65 0.85 0.07
C VAL A 67 -0.92 1.17 -1.24
N GLY A 68 -0.60 2.43 -1.52
CA GLY A 68 0.13 2.79 -2.74
C GLY A 68 1.51 2.16 -2.87
N ARG A 69 2.22 1.94 -1.75
CA ARG A 69 3.49 1.18 -1.76
C ARG A 69 3.28 -0.29 -2.13
N MET A 70 2.09 -0.82 -1.90
CA MET A 70 1.71 -2.19 -2.28
C MET A 70 1.17 -2.27 -3.72
N VAL A 71 0.61 -1.19 -4.28
CA VAL A 71 0.13 -1.14 -5.66
C VAL A 71 1.30 -1.25 -6.65
N MET A 72 2.39 -0.48 -6.46
CA MET A 72 3.54 -0.50 -7.36
C MET A 72 4.12 -1.91 -7.65
N PRO A 73 4.44 -2.75 -6.65
CA PRO A 73 4.92 -4.11 -6.91
C PRO A 73 3.85 -5.01 -7.53
N GLN A 74 2.55 -4.70 -7.38
CA GLN A 74 1.49 -5.46 -8.05
C GLN A 74 1.37 -5.10 -9.52
N LEU A 75 1.48 -3.82 -9.88
CA LEU A 75 1.55 -3.37 -11.28
C LEU A 75 2.73 -4.03 -12.01
N ALA A 76 3.90 -4.06 -11.37
CA ALA A 76 5.08 -4.74 -11.88
C ALA A 76 4.85 -6.26 -12.06
N LYS A 77 4.22 -6.93 -11.07
CA LYS A 77 3.85 -8.36 -11.19
C LYS A 77 2.85 -8.64 -12.29
N GLN A 78 2.00 -7.67 -12.61
CA GLN A 78 0.98 -7.78 -13.65
C GLN A 78 1.51 -7.49 -15.06
N GLY A 79 2.80 -7.15 -15.19
CA GLY A 79 3.47 -6.93 -16.47
C GLY A 79 3.24 -5.53 -17.04
N LEU A 80 2.79 -4.57 -16.23
CA LEU A 80 2.64 -3.18 -16.67
C LEU A 80 4.03 -2.56 -16.89
N GLU A 81 4.19 -1.81 -17.98
CA GLU A 81 5.46 -1.14 -18.24
C GLU A 81 5.79 -0.13 -17.13
N PRO A 82 7.08 0.07 -16.79
CA PRO A 82 7.47 0.96 -15.71
C PRO A 82 6.96 2.40 -15.88
N ASP A 83 6.88 2.89 -17.11
CA ASP A 83 6.42 4.25 -17.40
C ASP A 83 4.91 4.39 -17.22
N ASP A 84 4.13 3.41 -17.70
CA ASP A 84 2.69 3.34 -17.45
C ASP A 84 2.38 3.18 -15.97
N ALA A 85 3.16 2.36 -15.26
CA ALA A 85 3.05 2.20 -13.82
C ALA A 85 3.33 3.52 -13.07
N ARG A 86 4.25 4.36 -13.58
CA ARG A 86 4.50 5.69 -13.02
C ARG A 86 3.32 6.64 -13.24
N ILE A 87 2.74 6.65 -14.44
CA ILE A 87 1.54 7.45 -14.75
C ILE A 87 0.37 7.04 -13.85
N ALA A 88 0.14 5.72 -13.75
CA ALA A 88 -0.86 5.14 -12.89
C ALA A 88 -0.63 5.50 -11.40
N MET A 89 0.61 5.47 -10.92
CA MET A 89 0.94 5.86 -9.55
C MET A 89 0.75 7.36 -9.26
N ASP A 90 0.92 8.23 -10.27
CA ASP A 90 0.62 9.65 -10.11
C ASP A 90 -0.89 9.87 -9.91
N ARG A 91 -1.72 9.16 -10.68
CA ARG A 91 -3.18 9.13 -10.50
C ARG A 91 -3.58 8.62 -9.12
N VAL A 92 -2.96 7.53 -8.65
CA VAL A 92 -3.17 7.00 -7.29
C VAL A 92 -2.83 8.05 -6.23
N ARG A 93 -1.74 8.80 -6.42
CA ARG A 93 -1.34 9.87 -5.51
C ARG A 93 -2.33 11.04 -5.51
N ILE A 94 -2.88 11.41 -6.68
CA ILE A 94 -3.95 12.42 -6.78
C ILE A 94 -5.20 11.94 -6.01
N ALA A 95 -5.56 10.66 -6.14
CA ALA A 95 -6.71 10.06 -5.44
C ALA A 95 -6.60 10.19 -3.91
N TYR A 96 -5.38 10.24 -3.34
CA TYR A 96 -5.20 10.43 -1.89
C TYR A 96 -5.78 11.74 -1.35
N SER A 97 -5.95 12.74 -2.21
CA SER A 97 -6.57 14.02 -1.85
C SER A 97 -8.09 13.95 -1.80
N GLN A 98 -8.68 12.96 -2.47
CA GLN A 98 -10.12 12.74 -2.59
C GLN A 98 -10.66 11.78 -1.52
N VAL A 99 -9.79 10.96 -0.92
CA VAL A 99 -10.16 10.05 0.17
C VAL A 99 -10.42 10.83 1.48
N PRO A 100 -11.46 10.48 2.27
CA PRO A 100 -11.75 11.12 3.55
C PRO A 100 -10.56 11.16 4.51
N ARG A 101 -10.39 12.30 5.19
CA ARG A 101 -9.44 12.44 6.31
C ARG A 101 -10.11 11.81 7.54
N ARG A 102 -9.61 10.67 8.00
CA ARG A 102 -10.01 10.08 9.28
C ARG A 102 -9.52 10.91 10.45
#